data_AF-A0A9N9WWJ6-F1
#
_entry.id   AF-A0A9N9WWJ6-F1
#
_cell.length_a   1.000
_cell.length_b   1.000
_cell.length_c   1.000
_cell.angle_alpha   90.00
_cell.angle_beta   90.00
_cell.angle_gamma   90.00
#
_symmetry.space_group_name_H-M   'P 1'
#
loop_
_entity.id
_entity.type
_entity.pdbx_description
1 polymer ?
#
loop_
_entity_poly.entity_id
_entity_poly.type
_entity_poly.pdbx_seq_one_letter_code
_entity_poly.pdbx_strand_id
1 'polypeptide(L)'
;MSRLFEEHADLLNMFTKFKELKTKEEQATSEELAEHATKVMETMDESIRSLDEIDVFFQFLHETGAIHTRIPGFTSDLFWKIEKPFLKAVSDTLGDRYTENVEGIYKITIKFVIETLVEGFERGLQNKNHVGNKGVNSTCNSNVNGANTTTTTQNGDTSCNSTSRSNDAS
;
A
#
# COMPACT_ATOMS: atom_id res chain seq x y z
N MET A 1 -10.39 -16.06 8.86
CA MET A 1 -10.56 -15.73 7.42
C MET A 1 -11.83 -16.26 6.79
N SER A 2 -12.29 -17.49 7.06
CA SER A 2 -13.50 -18.05 6.41
C SER A 2 -14.73 -17.14 6.50
N ARG A 3 -14.97 -16.52 7.67
CA ARG A 3 -16.11 -15.61 7.88
C ARG A 3 -16.03 -14.29 7.09
N LEU A 4 -14.82 -13.81 6.80
CA LEU A 4 -14.61 -12.60 6.00
C LEU A 4 -15.07 -12.82 4.55
N PHE A 5 -14.71 -13.96 3.97
CA PHE A 5 -15.09 -14.30 2.59
C PHE A 5 -16.54 -14.77 2.46
N GLU A 6 -17.16 -15.27 3.55
CA GLU A 6 -18.61 -15.51 3.61
C GLU A 6 -19.42 -14.22 3.49
N GLU A 7 -19.01 -13.16 4.19
CA GLU A 7 -19.74 -11.88 4.23
C GLU A 7 -19.34 -10.94 3.07
N HIS A 8 -18.16 -11.13 2.50
CA HIS A 8 -17.59 -10.30 1.44
C HIS A 8 -16.96 -11.15 0.33
N ALA A 9 -17.80 -11.93 -0.36
CA ALA A 9 -17.38 -12.81 -1.45
C ALA A 9 -16.77 -12.05 -2.64
N ASP A 10 -17.03 -10.76 -2.78
CA ASP A 10 -16.41 -9.86 -3.76
C ASP A 10 -14.90 -9.68 -3.53
N LEU A 11 -14.43 -9.79 -2.28
CA LEU A 11 -13.01 -9.73 -1.95
C LEU A 11 -12.21 -10.89 -2.56
N LEU A 12 -12.85 -12.04 -2.83
CA LEU A 12 -12.19 -13.18 -3.49
C LEU A 12 -11.71 -12.83 -4.90
N ASN A 13 -12.36 -11.88 -5.59
CA ASN A 13 -11.98 -11.47 -6.93
C ASN A 13 -10.64 -10.70 -6.97
N MET A 14 -10.18 -10.18 -5.83
CA MET A 14 -8.88 -9.53 -5.72
C MET A 14 -7.72 -10.52 -5.71
N PHE A 15 -8.01 -11.79 -5.46
CA PHE A 15 -7.04 -12.86 -5.42
C PHE A 15 -7.10 -13.65 -6.73
N THR A 16 -6.22 -13.25 -7.65
CA THR A 16 -6.18 -13.77 -9.03
C THR A 16 -6.03 -15.29 -9.13
N LYS A 17 -5.44 -15.93 -8.12
CA LYS A 17 -5.21 -17.38 -8.08
C LYS A 17 -6.38 -18.21 -7.52
N PHE A 18 -7.38 -17.61 -6.86
CA PHE A 18 -8.45 -18.38 -6.20
C PHE A 18 -9.84 -17.73 -6.19
N LYS A 19 -10.09 -16.76 -7.07
CA LYS A 19 -11.42 -16.21 -7.39
C LYS A 19 -12.54 -17.24 -7.63
N GLU A 20 -12.19 -18.51 -7.87
CA GLU A 20 -13.12 -19.61 -8.15
C GLU A 20 -13.45 -20.47 -6.92
N LEU A 21 -12.72 -20.35 -5.81
CA LEU A 21 -12.99 -21.06 -4.55
C LEU A 21 -14.14 -20.39 -3.80
N LYS A 22 -15.37 -20.68 -4.25
CA LYS A 22 -16.60 -20.05 -3.74
C LYS A 22 -17.22 -20.82 -2.58
N THR A 23 -16.81 -22.07 -2.34
CA THR A 23 -17.38 -22.91 -1.29
C THR A 23 -16.51 -22.93 -0.02
N LYS A 24 -17.13 -23.22 1.12
CA LYS A 24 -16.44 -23.29 2.43
C LYS A 24 -15.32 -24.31 2.48
N GLU A 25 -15.57 -25.50 1.94
CA GLU A 25 -14.60 -26.59 1.95
C GLU A 25 -13.38 -26.25 1.09
N GLU A 26 -13.60 -25.69 -0.10
CA GLU A 26 -12.54 -25.22 -0.99
C GLU A 26 -11.68 -24.11 -0.36
N GLN A 27 -12.31 -23.16 0.33
CA GLN A 27 -11.60 -22.10 1.05
C GLN A 27 -10.84 -22.64 2.27
N ALA A 28 -11.40 -23.62 2.99
CA ALA A 28 -10.78 -24.21 4.18
C ALA A 28 -9.55 -25.06 3.84
N THR A 29 -9.50 -25.67 2.66
CA THR A 29 -8.35 -26.46 2.18
C THR A 29 -7.33 -25.65 1.38
N SER A 30 -7.57 -24.36 1.17
CA SER A 30 -6.69 -23.51 0.36
C SER A 30 -5.43 -23.14 1.14
N GLU A 31 -4.29 -23.69 0.70
CA GLU A 31 -2.97 -23.40 1.27
C GLU A 31 -2.62 -21.90 1.18
N GLU A 32 -2.90 -21.27 0.04
CA GLU A 32 -2.61 -19.84 -0.16
C GLU A 32 -3.51 -18.92 0.69
N LEU A 33 -4.78 -19.29 0.91
CA LEU A 33 -5.66 -18.57 1.83
C LEU A 33 -5.21 -18.74 3.29
N ALA A 34 -4.73 -19.93 3.63
CA ALA A 34 -4.15 -20.21 4.94
C ALA A 34 -2.85 -19.41 5.16
N GLU A 35 -1.99 -19.29 4.14
CA GLU A 35 -0.78 -18.45 4.17
C GLU A 35 -1.14 -16.97 4.33
N HIS A 36 -2.12 -16.46 3.57
CA HIS A 36 -2.53 -15.06 3.71
C HIS A 36 -3.19 -14.79 5.06
N ALA A 37 -4.03 -15.70 5.55
CA ALA A 37 -4.61 -15.63 6.88
C ALA A 37 -3.52 -15.62 7.97
N THR A 38 -2.53 -16.51 7.84
CA THR A 38 -1.36 -16.57 8.74
C THR A 38 -0.65 -15.22 8.74
N LYS A 39 -0.36 -14.65 7.57
CA LYS A 39 0.33 -13.37 7.46
C LYS A 39 -0.46 -12.21 8.06
N VAL A 40 -1.79 -12.20 7.90
CA VAL A 40 -2.66 -11.22 8.56
C VAL A 40 -2.60 -11.38 10.08
N MET A 41 -2.68 -12.61 10.61
CA MET A 41 -2.59 -12.87 12.04
C MET A 41 -1.21 -12.48 12.61
N GLU A 42 -0.12 -12.80 11.92
CA GLU A 42 1.25 -12.39 12.30
C GLU A 42 1.36 -10.86 12.33
N THR A 43 0.80 -10.17 11.32
CA THR A 43 0.76 -8.70 11.26
C THR A 43 -0.02 -8.12 12.44
N MET A 44 -1.12 -8.75 12.85
CA MET A 44 -1.89 -8.33 14.02
C MET A 44 -1.19 -8.63 15.35
N ASP A 45 -0.52 -9.77 15.46
CA ASP A 45 0.23 -10.10 16.68
C ASP A 45 1.43 -9.16 16.85
N GLU A 46 2.15 -8.86 15.76
CA GLU A 46 3.26 -7.93 15.77
C GLU A 46 2.79 -6.49 16.05
N SER A 47 1.62 -6.10 15.52
CA SER A 47 1.05 -4.78 15.82
C SER A 47 0.68 -4.64 17.29
N ILE A 48 0.09 -5.68 17.91
CA ILE A 48 -0.22 -5.68 19.36
C ILE A 48 1.07 -5.67 20.19
N ARG A 49 2.10 -6.43 19.81
CA ARG A 49 3.40 -6.46 20.50
C ARG A 49 4.17 -5.14 20.39
N SER A 50 4.07 -4.46 19.26
CA SER A 50 4.75 -3.19 18.98
C SER A 50 3.99 -1.97 19.49
N LEU A 51 2.82 -2.12 20.13
CA LEU A 51 2.12 -0.97 20.74
C LEU A 51 2.97 -0.25 21.81
N ASP A 52 3.91 -0.94 22.44
CA ASP A 52 4.87 -0.33 23.37
C ASP A 52 5.94 0.51 22.66
N GLU A 53 6.20 0.25 21.37
CA GLU A 53 7.12 0.99 20.50
C GLU A 53 6.34 1.61 19.32
N ILE A 54 5.58 2.66 19.63
CA ILE A 54 4.64 3.34 18.72
C ILE A 54 5.27 3.71 17.35
N ASP A 55 6.54 4.09 17.30
CA ASP A 55 7.23 4.43 16.04
C ASP A 55 7.41 3.21 15.12
N VAL A 56 7.76 2.05 15.70
CA VAL A 56 7.91 0.78 14.98
C VAL A 56 6.55 0.29 14.49
N PHE A 57 5.52 0.40 15.35
CA PHE A 57 4.13 0.11 14.98
C PHE A 57 3.69 0.92 13.76
N PHE A 58 3.89 2.24 13.79
CA PHE A 58 3.50 3.12 12.68
C PHE A 58 4.28 2.81 11.41
N GLN A 59 5.60 2.61 11.51
CA GLN A 59 6.40 2.25 10.33
C GLN A 59 5.87 0.98 9.67
N PHE A 60 5.68 -0.09 10.45
CA PHE A 60 5.24 -1.38 9.95
C PHE A 60 3.85 -1.34 9.31
N LEU A 61 2.88 -0.69 9.95
CA LEU A 61 1.53 -0.58 9.40
C LEU A 61 1.47 0.34 8.19
N HIS A 62 2.25 1.42 8.15
CA HIS A 62 2.33 2.27 6.97
C HIS A 62 2.90 1.51 5.76
N GLU A 63 3.98 0.75 5.96
CA GLU A 63 4.57 -0.09 4.91
C GLU A 63 3.57 -1.16 4.44
N THR A 64 2.87 -1.80 5.37
CA THR A 64 1.82 -2.79 5.07
C THR A 64 0.68 -2.18 4.26
N GLY A 65 0.17 -1.01 4.66
CA GLY A 65 -0.83 -0.26 3.90
C GLY A 65 -0.34 0.09 2.49
N ALA A 66 0.90 0.54 2.36
CA ALA A 66 1.50 0.88 1.08
C ALA A 66 1.64 -0.32 0.13
N ILE A 67 1.88 -1.53 0.63
CA ILE A 67 1.94 -2.76 -0.19
C ILE A 67 0.59 -3.02 -0.88
N HIS A 68 -0.54 -2.75 -0.22
CA HIS A 68 -1.87 -2.98 -0.76
C HIS A 68 -2.18 -2.07 -1.97
N THR A 69 -1.47 -0.96 -2.15
CA THR A 69 -1.57 -0.12 -3.36
C THR A 69 -1.14 -0.85 -4.63
N ARG A 70 -0.42 -1.97 -4.51
CA ARG A 70 0.02 -2.80 -5.66
C ARG A 70 -1.06 -3.77 -6.12
N ILE A 71 -2.14 -3.94 -5.36
CA ILE A 71 -3.25 -4.83 -5.68
C ILE A 71 -4.22 -4.07 -6.60
N PRO A 72 -4.42 -4.51 -7.86
CA PRO A 72 -5.33 -3.84 -8.77
C PRO A 72 -6.76 -3.80 -8.24
N GLY A 73 -7.38 -2.62 -8.26
CA GLY A 73 -8.77 -2.42 -7.81
C GLY A 73 -8.94 -2.35 -6.29
N PHE A 74 -7.86 -2.40 -5.51
CA PHE A 74 -7.96 -2.28 -4.05
C PHE A 74 -8.30 -0.83 -3.67
N THR A 75 -9.26 -0.66 -2.77
CA THR A 75 -9.61 0.64 -2.18
C THR A 75 -9.45 0.59 -0.67
N SER A 76 -9.18 1.74 -0.03
CA SER A 76 -9.01 1.83 1.42
C SER A 76 -10.24 1.34 2.20
N ASP A 77 -11.45 1.49 1.63
CA ASP A 77 -12.70 0.97 2.20
C ASP A 77 -12.69 -0.54 2.47
N LEU A 78 -11.86 -1.29 1.74
CA LEU A 78 -11.76 -2.74 1.92
C LEU A 78 -11.08 -3.11 3.24
N PHE A 79 -10.21 -2.27 3.80
CA PHE A 79 -9.62 -2.52 5.12
C PHE A 79 -10.70 -2.60 6.20
N TRP A 80 -11.73 -1.75 6.12
CA TRP A 80 -12.82 -1.73 7.10
C TRP A 80 -13.67 -3.01 7.12
N LYS A 81 -13.61 -3.83 6.06
CA LYS A 81 -14.31 -5.12 6.01
C LYS A 81 -13.82 -6.12 7.05
N ILE A 82 -12.60 -5.95 7.59
CA ILE A 82 -12.03 -6.86 8.58
C ILE A 82 -12.52 -6.60 10.01
N GLU A 83 -13.05 -5.41 10.30
CA GLU A 83 -13.41 -4.98 11.67
C GLU A 83 -14.39 -5.94 12.34
N LYS A 84 -15.55 -6.19 11.70
CA LYS A 84 -16.60 -7.03 12.27
C LYS A 84 -16.15 -8.50 12.41
N PRO A 85 -15.56 -9.14 11.37
CA PRO A 85 -15.05 -10.50 11.50
C PRO A 85 -13.98 -10.64 12.59
N PHE A 86 -13.11 -9.63 12.75
CA PHE A 86 -12.10 -9.63 13.81
C PHE A 86 -12.74 -9.58 15.20
N LEU A 87 -13.63 -8.61 15.46
CA LEU A 87 -14.30 -8.48 16.76
C LEU A 87 -15.10 -9.73 17.10
N LYS A 88 -15.76 -10.34 16.12
CA LYS A 88 -16.47 -11.60 16.32
C LYS A 88 -15.51 -12.75 16.67
N ALA A 89 -14.37 -12.86 15.98
CA ALA A 89 -13.38 -13.88 16.28
C ALA A 89 -12.80 -13.72 17.71
N VAL A 90 -12.54 -12.49 18.14
CA VAL A 90 -12.08 -12.19 19.50
C VAL A 90 -13.15 -12.57 20.53
N SER A 91 -14.40 -12.19 20.30
CA SER A 91 -15.53 -12.56 21.17
C SER A 91 -15.68 -14.08 21.29
N ASP A 92 -15.65 -14.79 20.16
CA ASP A 92 -15.77 -16.25 20.12
C ASP A 92 -14.58 -16.93 20.85
N THR A 93 -13.38 -16.35 20.76
CA THR A 93 -12.16 -16.87 21.41
C THR A 93 -12.13 -16.62 22.93
N LEU A 94 -12.62 -15.47 23.37
CA LEU A 94 -12.60 -15.08 24.78
C LEU A 94 -13.81 -15.62 25.56
N GLY A 95 -14.93 -15.91 24.89
CA GLY A 95 -16.15 -16.45 25.49
C GLY A 95 -16.64 -15.55 26.62
N ASP A 96 -16.87 -16.12 27.81
CA ASP A 96 -17.34 -15.39 28.99
C ASP A 96 -16.38 -14.29 29.49
N ARG A 97 -15.11 -14.29 29.02
CA ARG A 97 -14.14 -13.24 29.33
C ARG A 97 -14.32 -11.99 28.45
N TYR A 98 -15.12 -12.08 27.39
CA TYR A 98 -15.45 -10.95 26.52
C TYR A 98 -16.52 -10.06 27.18
N THR A 99 -16.09 -9.29 28.17
CA THR A 99 -16.93 -8.30 28.87
C THR A 99 -17.07 -7.01 28.05
N GLU A 100 -18.03 -6.15 28.39
CA GLU A 100 -18.22 -4.84 27.72
C GLU A 100 -16.95 -3.97 27.71
N ASN A 101 -16.17 -4.01 28.80
CA ASN A 101 -14.90 -3.29 28.88
C ASN A 101 -13.87 -3.86 27.90
N VAL A 102 -13.78 -5.19 27.81
CA VAL A 102 -12.87 -5.86 26.87
C VAL A 102 -13.30 -5.59 25.43
N GLU A 103 -14.59 -5.65 25.13
CA GLU A 103 -15.14 -5.26 23.83
C GLU A 103 -14.76 -3.83 23.44
N GLY A 104 -14.89 -2.89 24.38
CA GLY A 104 -14.51 -1.49 24.18
C GLY A 104 -13.03 -1.33 23.80
N ILE A 105 -12.13 -2.04 24.50
CA ILE A 105 -10.69 -2.02 24.20
C ILE A 105 -10.44 -2.54 22.79
N TYR A 106 -10.96 -3.72 22.44
CA TYR A 106 -10.73 -4.32 21.12
C TYR A 106 -11.30 -3.47 19.99
N LYS A 107 -12.44 -2.80 20.18
CA LYS A 107 -13.00 -1.85 19.22
C LYS A 107 -12.06 -0.67 18.95
N ILE A 108 -11.48 -0.09 20.00
CA ILE A 108 -10.53 1.01 19.86
C ILE A 108 -9.26 0.53 19.17
N THR A 109 -8.72 -0.62 19.59
CA THR A 109 -7.49 -1.19 19.03
C THR A 109 -7.64 -1.50 17.53
N ILE A 110 -8.70 -2.22 17.13
CA ILE A 110 -8.86 -2.58 15.72
C ILE A 110 -9.08 -1.36 14.83
N LYS A 111 -9.85 -0.38 15.32
CA LYS A 111 -10.07 0.88 14.62
C LYS A 111 -8.75 1.61 14.38
N PHE A 112 -7.93 1.74 15.41
CA PHE A 112 -6.63 2.39 15.32
C PHE A 112 -5.68 1.71 14.31
N VAL A 113 -5.64 0.38 14.32
CA VAL A 113 -4.85 -0.40 13.35
C VAL A 113 -5.36 -0.16 11.92
N ILE A 114 -6.67 -0.20 11.69
CA ILE A 114 -7.26 0.02 10.36
C ILE A 114 -7.01 1.44 9.86
N GLU A 115 -7.18 2.45 10.71
CA GLU A 115 -6.92 3.86 10.35
C GLU A 115 -5.46 4.05 9.95
N THR A 116 -4.51 3.43 10.67
CA THR A 116 -3.08 3.50 10.36
C THR A 116 -2.75 2.80 9.02
N LEU A 117 -3.38 1.66 8.73
CA LEU A 117 -3.24 0.97 7.44
C LEU A 117 -3.77 1.82 6.27
N VAL A 118 -4.93 2.46 6.46
CA VAL A 118 -5.54 3.36 5.48
C VAL A 118 -4.60 4.54 5.21
N GLU A 119 -4.06 5.15 6.25
CA GLU A 119 -3.08 6.23 6.11
C GLU A 119 -1.84 5.79 5.31
N GLY A 120 -1.31 4.60 5.61
CA GLY A 120 -0.19 4.00 4.88
C GLY A 120 -0.49 3.78 3.39
N PHE A 121 -1.69 3.28 3.10
CA PHE A 121 -2.17 3.06 1.74
C PHE A 121 -2.29 4.38 0.96
N GLU A 122 -2.90 5.41 1.56
CA GLU A 122 -3.07 6.73 0.94
C GLU A 122 -1.73 7.41 0.66
N ARG A 123 -0.80 7.38 1.63
CA ARG A 123 0.58 7.85 1.45
C ARG A 123 1.27 7.09 0.30
N GLY A 124 1.08 5.78 0.23
CA GLY A 124 1.61 4.94 -0.86
C GLY A 124 1.07 5.34 -2.23
N LEU A 125 -0.23 5.65 -2.34
CA LEU A 125 -0.83 6.14 -3.59
C LEU A 125 -0.28 7.50 -3.99
N GLN A 126 -0.16 8.44 -3.04
CA GLN A 126 0.41 9.75 -3.30
C GLN A 126 1.86 9.65 -3.82
N ASN A 127 2.68 8.77 -3.24
CA ASN A 127 4.06 8.58 -3.68
C ASN A 127 4.15 8.03 -5.12
N LYS A 128 3.23 7.16 -5.54
CA LYS A 128 3.15 6.69 -6.94
C LYS A 128 2.79 7.83 -7.90
N ASN A 129 1.86 8.68 -7.51
CA ASN A 129 1.44 9.84 -8.32
C ASN A 129 2.57 10.87 -8.49
N HIS A 130 3.43 11.05 -7.48
CA HIS A 130 4.59 11.95 -7.57
C HIS A 130 5.74 11.36 -8.43
N VAL A 131 5.99 10.05 -8.38
CA VAL A 131 7.02 9.40 -9.20
C VAL A 131 6.62 9.33 -10.68
N GLY A 132 5.32 9.20 -10.98
CA GLY A 132 4.78 9.25 -12.35
C GLY A 132 4.91 10.60 -13.06
N ASN A 133 5.30 11.67 -12.36
CA ASN A 133 5.46 13.02 -12.90
C ASN A 133 6.94 13.47 -13.03
N LYS A 134 7.91 12.54 -12.91
CA LYS A 134 9.34 12.80 -13.18
C LYS A 134 9.81 12.27 -14.53
N GLY A 135 8.97 12.40 -15.55
CA GLY A 135 9.36 12.25 -16.96
C GLY A 135 8.88 13.48 -17.73
N VAL A 136 9.83 14.23 -18.28
CA VAL A 136 9.64 15.47 -19.08
C VAL A 136 9.49 16.76 -18.28
N ASN A 137 10.61 17.22 -17.72
CA ASN A 137 11.17 18.54 -18.07
C ASN A 137 12.57 18.66 -17.46
N SER A 138 13.55 18.01 -18.11
CA SER A 138 14.93 18.43 -17.99
C SER A 138 15.13 19.66 -18.86
N THR A 139 14.65 20.81 -18.40
CA THR A 139 15.06 22.10 -18.97
C THR A 139 16.36 22.50 -18.30
N CYS A 140 17.47 22.19 -18.95
CA CYS A 140 18.76 22.79 -18.68
C CYS A 140 18.66 24.30 -18.94
N ASN A 141 18.48 25.08 -17.88
CA ASN A 141 18.43 26.53 -17.97
C ASN A 141 19.86 27.11 -17.98
N SER A 142 20.46 27.19 -19.16
CA SER A 142 21.67 27.98 -19.40
C SER A 142 21.24 29.34 -19.90
N ASN A 143 21.15 30.31 -18.99
CA ASN A 143 20.87 31.69 -19.35
C ASN A 143 22.14 32.31 -19.94
N VAL A 144 22.27 32.32 -21.27
CA VAL A 144 23.28 33.12 -21.98
C VAL A 144 22.65 33.79 -23.20
N ASN A 145 22.81 35.10 -23.22
CA ASN A 145 22.21 36.04 -24.15
C ASN A 145 22.47 35.70 -25.63
N GLY A 146 21.40 35.72 -26.42
CA GLY A 146 21.39 36.15 -27.82
C GLY A 146 22.25 35.36 -28.81
N ALA A 147 21.73 34.23 -29.30
CA ALA A 147 22.13 33.70 -30.61
C ALA A 147 20.99 32.85 -31.22
N ASN A 148 20.55 33.22 -32.43
CA ASN A 148 19.57 32.47 -33.22
C ASN A 148 20.10 31.06 -33.53
N THR A 149 19.34 30.02 -33.22
CA THR A 149 19.66 28.64 -33.62
C THR A 149 18.47 28.01 -34.33
N THR A 150 18.69 27.63 -35.59
CA THR A 150 17.77 26.81 -36.41
C THR A 150 18.07 25.34 -36.14
N THR A 151 17.06 24.53 -35.81
CA THR A 151 17.23 23.09 -35.57
C THR A 151 16.48 22.27 -36.63
N THR A 152 17.23 21.54 -37.45
CA THR A 152 16.76 20.46 -38.32
C THR A 152 16.96 19.14 -37.58
N THR A 153 15.91 18.31 -37.48
CA THR A 153 15.94 17.03 -36.75
C THR A 153 16.31 15.88 -37.70
N GLN A 154 17.41 15.17 -37.43
CA GLN A 154 17.59 13.78 -37.86
C GLN A 154 18.23 12.96 -36.72
N ASN A 155 17.48 11.93 -36.32
CA ASN A 155 17.88 10.68 -35.66
C ASN A 155 18.92 10.73 -34.52
N GLY A 156 18.37 10.76 -33.30
CA GLY A 156 18.77 9.94 -32.16
C GLY A 156 20.25 9.68 -31.94
N ASP A 157 20.93 10.63 -31.33
CA ASP A 157 21.95 10.42 -30.28
C ASP A 157 22.39 11.80 -29.77
N THR A 158 22.13 12.11 -28.49
CA THR A 158 22.56 13.38 -27.89
C THR A 158 23.89 13.19 -27.17
N SER A 159 24.99 13.53 -27.85
CA SER A 159 26.30 13.74 -27.24
C SER A 159 26.55 15.25 -27.10
N CYS A 160 26.67 15.73 -25.86
CA CYS A 160 27.00 17.12 -25.57
C CYS A 160 28.51 17.31 -25.67
N ASN A 161 29.00 17.97 -26.73
CA ASN A 161 30.38 18.42 -26.81
C ASN A 161 30.43 19.95 -26.84
N SER A 162 31.15 20.55 -25.89
CA SER A 162 31.34 22.00 -25.78
C SER A 162 32.68 22.38 -26.41
N THR A 163 32.65 23.02 -27.58
CA THR A 163 33.84 23.63 -28.19
C THR A 163 33.88 25.11 -27.84
N SER A 164 34.80 25.51 -26.96
CA SER A 164 35.09 26.92 -26.69
C SER A 164 35.92 27.52 -27.83
N ARG A 165 35.34 28.44 -28.61
CA ARG A 165 36.10 29.34 -29.49
C ARG A 165 36.43 30.62 -28.71
N SER A 166 37.73 30.86 -28.52
CA SER A 166 38.30 32.12 -28.06
C SER A 166 38.25 33.15 -29.18
N ASN A 167 37.65 34.32 -28.93
CA ASN A 167 37.80 35.50 -29.79
C ASN A 167 38.37 36.67 -28.95
N ASP A 168 39.66 36.91 -29.20
CA ASP A 168 40.48 38.14 -29.26
C ASP A 168 40.16 39.38 -28.41
N ALA A 169 41.20 39.93 -27.75
CA ALA A 169 41.55 41.35 -27.81
C ALA A 169 42.87 41.67 -27.06
N SER A 170 43.95 41.95 -27.79
CA SER A 170 44.81 43.16 -27.72
C SER A 170 46.08 43.01 -28.55
#